data_AF-A0A8K0IB16-F1
#
_entry.id   AF-A0A8K0IB16-F1
#
_cell.length_a   1.000
_cell.length_b   1.000
_cell.length_c   1.000
_cell.angle_alpha   90.00
_cell.angle_beta   90.00
_cell.angle_gamma   90.00
#
_symmetry.space_group_name_H-M   'P 1'
#
loop_
_entity.id
_entity.type
_entity.pdbx_description
1 polymer ?
#
loop_
_entity_poly.entity_id
_entity_poly.type
_entity_poly.pdbx_seq_one_letter_code
_entity_poly.pdbx_strand_id
1 'polypeptide(L)'
;MINSLSISWLSFFGQLAAIWNVLGVFVLMILIPTVATKRASADFVFTHFNTENDAGIHSKLYIFVLGLLMSQYTLTGYDASAHMTEETKNADKNGPKGIISAIGVSIIVGWGYLLGITFAVNNIPYLLSTDNDAGGYAIAEVFYLAFKSRYGSGVGGIICLGIVAVAIFFCGMSSVTSNSRMAYAFSRDGAMPLSSLWHKVNKQEVPLNAVWLSAFISFCMALTSLGSLVAFQAMVSIATIGLYIAYALPIFFRVTLARKTFVPGPFNLGRYGMVMGWVAVLWVATITVLFSLPVAYPITKDTLNYTPVAVGGLFILTVSSWILSARHWFRGPITNIDT
;
A
#
# COMPACT_ATOMS: atom_id res chain seq x y z
N MET A 1 -12.73 -16.16 3.16
CA MET A 1 -12.83 -17.64 3.20
C MET A 1 -11.47 -18.30 3.39
N ILE A 2 -10.44 -18.03 2.57
CA ILE A 2 -9.08 -18.57 2.81
C ILE A 2 -8.55 -18.16 4.19
N ASN A 3 -8.75 -16.89 4.58
CA ASN A 3 -8.37 -16.35 5.89
C ASN A 3 -9.15 -16.91 7.09
N SER A 4 -10.10 -17.82 6.85
CA SER A 4 -10.85 -18.53 7.87
C SER A 4 -10.31 -19.95 8.11
N LEU A 5 -9.36 -20.41 7.28
CA LEU A 5 -8.71 -21.71 7.40
C LEU A 5 -7.65 -21.69 8.51
N SER A 6 -7.17 -22.87 8.91
CA SER A 6 -6.14 -22.99 9.94
C SER A 6 -4.85 -22.25 9.59
N ILE A 7 -4.07 -21.90 10.62
CA ILE A 7 -2.78 -21.21 10.49
C ILE A 7 -1.82 -21.94 9.53
N SER A 8 -1.84 -23.28 9.51
CA SER A 8 -1.04 -24.08 8.58
C SER A 8 -1.34 -23.79 7.11
N TRP A 9 -2.62 -23.69 6.74
CA TRP A 9 -3.03 -23.33 5.38
C TRP A 9 -2.69 -21.89 5.06
N LEU A 10 -2.86 -20.97 6.01
CA LEU A 10 -2.47 -19.57 5.82
C LEU A 10 -0.97 -19.41 5.59
N SER A 11 -0.16 -20.17 6.32
CA SER A 11 1.30 -20.21 6.14
C SER A 11 1.67 -20.75 4.76
N PHE A 12 1.04 -21.85 4.32
CA PHE A 12 1.24 -22.40 2.98
C PHE A 12 0.90 -21.38 1.87
N PHE A 13 -0.29 -20.77 1.94
CA PHE A 13 -0.70 -19.76 0.96
C PHE A 13 0.18 -18.51 1.03
N GLY A 14 0.66 -18.12 2.21
CA GLY A 14 1.62 -17.02 2.38
C GLY A 14 2.98 -17.30 1.72
N GLN A 15 3.50 -18.52 1.85
CA GLN A 15 4.74 -18.92 1.16
C GLN A 15 4.55 -18.99 -0.35
N LEU A 16 3.44 -19.57 -0.81
CA LEU A 16 3.08 -19.62 -2.22
C LEU A 16 2.93 -18.21 -2.80
N ALA A 17 2.27 -17.32 -2.08
CA ALA A 17 2.13 -15.91 -2.43
C ALA A 17 3.49 -15.23 -2.58
N ALA A 18 4.40 -15.43 -1.62
CA ALA A 18 5.74 -14.86 -1.66
C ALA A 18 6.52 -15.35 -2.89
N ILE A 19 6.51 -16.66 -3.15
CA ILE A 19 7.15 -17.26 -4.33
C ILE A 19 6.53 -16.70 -5.62
N TRP A 20 5.19 -16.65 -5.70
CA TRP A 20 4.49 -16.13 -6.87
C TRP A 20 4.83 -14.66 -7.15
N ASN A 21 4.83 -13.81 -6.12
CA ASN A 21 5.15 -12.39 -6.28
C ASN A 21 6.60 -12.19 -6.72
N VAL A 22 7.55 -12.90 -6.11
CA VAL A 22 8.97 -12.82 -6.48
C VAL A 22 9.17 -13.32 -7.91
N LEU A 23 8.77 -14.55 -8.21
CA LEU A 23 8.94 -15.13 -9.55
C LEU A 23 8.17 -14.34 -10.61
N GLY A 24 6.94 -13.93 -10.31
CA GLY A 24 6.10 -13.14 -11.22
C GLY A 24 6.76 -11.82 -11.60
N VAL A 25 7.30 -11.07 -10.63
CA VAL A 25 8.03 -9.83 -10.90
C VAL A 25 9.28 -10.09 -11.74
N PHE A 26 10.08 -11.10 -11.41
CA PHE A 26 11.28 -11.43 -12.20
C PHE A 26 10.94 -11.86 -13.63
N VAL A 27 9.90 -12.68 -13.80
CA VAL A 27 9.40 -13.09 -15.12
C VAL A 27 8.98 -11.87 -15.91
N LEU A 28 8.14 -10.99 -15.36
CA LEU A 28 7.66 -9.80 -16.07
C LEU A 28 8.80 -8.81 -16.38
N MET A 29 9.73 -8.63 -15.44
CA MET A 29 10.91 -7.76 -15.60
C MET A 29 11.79 -8.19 -16.78
N ILE A 30 11.91 -9.49 -17.06
CA ILE A 30 12.72 -10.02 -18.17
C ILE A 30 11.89 -10.18 -19.44
N LEU A 31 10.65 -10.67 -19.32
CA LEU A 31 9.82 -11.04 -20.45
C LEU A 31 9.33 -9.82 -21.24
N ILE A 32 8.89 -8.76 -20.56
CA ILE A 32 8.33 -7.59 -21.23
C ILE A 32 9.39 -6.89 -22.12
N PRO A 33 10.62 -6.60 -21.65
CA PRO A 33 11.65 -6.01 -22.51
C PRO A 33 12.16 -6.94 -23.61
N THR A 34 12.14 -8.26 -23.40
CA THR A 34 12.59 -9.23 -24.42
C THR A 34 11.58 -9.40 -25.55
N VAL A 35 10.28 -9.30 -25.25
CA VAL A 35 9.20 -9.38 -26.25
C VAL A 35 9.02 -8.05 -26.98
N ALA A 36 9.27 -6.91 -26.33
CA ALA A 36 9.19 -5.59 -26.95
C ALA A 36 10.14 -5.47 -28.16
N THR A 37 9.56 -5.43 -29.36
CA THR A 37 10.25 -5.26 -30.65
C THR A 37 10.73 -3.84 -30.87
N LYS A 38 9.96 -2.86 -30.41
CA LYS A 38 10.29 -1.45 -30.41
C LYS A 38 10.60 -1.01 -28.99
N ARG A 39 11.77 -0.40 -28.82
CA ARG A 39 12.23 0.11 -27.53
C ARG A 39 12.40 1.61 -27.62
N ALA A 40 11.98 2.31 -26.57
CA ALA A 40 12.31 3.72 -26.40
C ALA A 40 13.84 3.91 -26.33
N SER A 41 14.31 5.08 -26.76
CA SER A 41 15.72 5.43 -26.62
C SER A 41 16.06 5.67 -25.14
N ALA A 42 17.32 5.42 -24.76
CA ALA A 42 17.77 5.72 -23.39
C ALA A 42 17.61 7.22 -23.06
N ASP A 43 17.83 8.10 -24.04
CA ASP A 43 17.57 9.52 -23.89
C ASP A 43 16.10 9.77 -23.50
N PHE A 44 15.15 9.21 -24.24
CA PHE A 44 13.73 9.34 -23.89
C PHE A 44 13.44 8.84 -22.46
N VAL A 45 13.94 7.66 -22.09
CA VAL A 45 13.66 7.07 -20.76
C VAL A 45 14.20 7.92 -19.61
N PHE A 46 15.35 8.58 -19.78
CA PHE A 46 16.01 9.32 -18.69
C PHE A 46 15.80 10.83 -18.74
N THR A 47 15.44 11.42 -19.88
CA THR A 47 15.36 12.88 -20.05
C THR A 47 13.98 13.38 -20.42
N HIS A 48 13.10 12.54 -20.97
CA HIS A 48 11.78 12.97 -21.39
C HIS A 48 10.85 13.20 -20.18
N PHE A 49 10.28 14.40 -20.10
CA PHE A 49 9.29 14.75 -19.08
C PHE A 49 7.95 15.05 -19.75
N ASN A 50 7.00 14.13 -19.64
CA ASN A 50 5.69 14.26 -20.27
C ASN A 50 4.85 15.34 -19.57
N THR A 51 4.69 16.50 -20.21
CA THR A 51 3.83 17.59 -19.72
C THR A 51 2.44 17.59 -20.34
N GLU A 52 2.25 16.92 -21.47
CA GLU A 52 0.97 16.81 -22.14
C GLU A 52 0.10 15.81 -21.38
N ASN A 53 -0.91 16.34 -20.69
CA ASN A 53 -1.91 15.56 -19.98
C ASN A 53 -3.29 16.15 -20.25
N ASP A 54 -4.27 15.28 -20.39
CA ASP A 54 -5.68 15.66 -20.49
C ASP A 54 -6.27 16.13 -19.15
N ALA A 55 -5.45 16.11 -18.09
CA ALA A 55 -5.81 16.51 -16.74
C ALA A 55 -5.72 18.04 -16.50
N GLY A 56 -5.33 18.85 -17.49
CA GLY A 56 -5.32 20.32 -17.38
C GLY A 56 -4.27 20.89 -16.42
N ILE A 57 -3.26 20.09 -16.05
CA ILE A 57 -2.15 20.53 -15.18
C ILE A 57 -0.95 20.91 -16.05
N HIS A 58 -0.55 22.17 -16.04
CA HIS A 58 0.57 22.64 -16.86
C HIS A 58 1.89 22.87 -16.10
N SER A 59 1.86 22.88 -14.76
CA SER A 59 3.05 23.11 -13.95
C SER A 59 3.92 21.86 -13.89
N LYS A 60 5.13 21.92 -14.45
CA LYS A 60 6.12 20.82 -14.42
C LYS A 60 6.44 20.36 -13.00
N LEU A 61 6.62 21.31 -12.08
CA LEU A 61 6.91 21.00 -10.68
C LEU A 61 5.74 20.27 -10.02
N TYR A 62 4.51 20.67 -10.34
CA TYR A 62 3.32 20.01 -9.80
C TYR A 62 3.17 18.59 -10.34
N ILE A 63 3.36 18.38 -11.65
CA ILE A 63 3.35 17.04 -12.28
C ILE A 63 4.42 16.14 -11.65
N PHE A 64 5.64 16.67 -11.46
CA PHE A 64 6.75 15.92 -10.85
C PHE A 64 6.39 15.47 -9.43
N VAL A 65 5.89 16.39 -8.62
CA VAL A 65 5.55 16.12 -7.23
C VAL A 65 4.34 15.17 -7.11
N LEU A 66 3.34 15.28 -8.00
CA LEU A 66 2.26 14.30 -8.09
C LEU A 66 2.77 12.90 -8.49
N GLY A 67 3.76 12.81 -9.37
CA GLY A 67 4.37 11.53 -9.75
C GLY A 67 4.97 10.75 -8.57
N LEU A 68 5.47 11.46 -7.54
CA LEU A 68 5.99 10.84 -6.31
C LEU A 68 4.92 10.07 -5.53
N LEU A 69 3.64 10.43 -5.68
CA LEU A 69 2.52 9.80 -4.98
C LEU A 69 2.38 8.31 -5.35
N MET A 70 2.62 7.96 -6.62
CA MET A 70 2.51 6.57 -7.08
C MET A 70 3.61 5.69 -6.49
N SER A 71 4.83 6.22 -6.36
CA SER A 71 5.92 5.53 -5.66
C SER A 71 5.59 5.30 -4.18
N GLN A 72 4.97 6.29 -3.54
CA GLN A 72 4.53 6.18 -2.15
C GLN A 72 3.45 5.12 -1.98
N TYR A 73 2.42 5.10 -2.83
CA TYR A 73 1.36 4.09 -2.81
C TYR A 73 1.91 2.65 -2.88
N THR A 74 2.97 2.45 -3.67
CA THR A 74 3.57 1.14 -3.91
C THR A 74 4.32 0.58 -2.70
N LEU A 75 4.88 1.43 -1.84
CA LEU A 75 5.68 1.02 -0.67
C LEU A 75 4.86 1.04 0.63
N THR A 76 3.78 0.26 0.64
CA THR A 76 2.91 0.07 1.82
C THR A 76 3.06 -1.35 2.40
N GLY A 77 2.74 -1.54 3.68
CA GLY A 77 2.76 -2.85 4.33
C GLY A 77 4.15 -3.45 4.60
N TYR A 78 5.22 -2.64 4.51
CA TYR A 78 6.58 -3.09 4.88
C TYR A 78 6.71 -3.46 6.37
N ASP A 79 5.79 -3.02 7.21
CA ASP A 79 5.64 -3.38 8.62
C ASP A 79 4.94 -4.73 8.84
N ALA A 80 4.54 -5.44 7.78
CA ALA A 80 3.98 -6.79 7.89
C ALA A 80 4.87 -7.74 8.70
N SER A 81 6.20 -7.58 8.59
CA SER A 81 7.17 -8.33 9.42
C SER A 81 7.04 -8.03 10.92
N ALA A 82 6.53 -6.85 11.31
CA ALA A 82 6.24 -6.51 12.69
C ALA A 82 4.92 -7.15 13.19
N HIS A 83 3.93 -7.33 12.32
CA HIS A 83 2.65 -7.96 12.69
C HIS A 83 2.75 -9.49 12.85
N MET A 84 3.81 -10.11 12.31
CA MET A 84 4.09 -11.54 12.43
C MET A 84 5.32 -11.85 13.30
N THR A 85 5.65 -10.97 14.24
CA THR A 85 6.80 -11.16 15.14
C THR A 85 6.65 -12.39 16.03
N GLU A 86 5.43 -12.76 16.40
CA GLU A 86 5.14 -13.95 17.22
C GLU A 86 5.61 -15.26 16.55
N GLU A 87 5.67 -15.28 15.22
CA GLU A 87 6.11 -16.43 14.41
C GLU A 87 7.59 -16.30 13.98
N THR A 88 8.26 -15.19 14.33
CA THR A 88 9.62 -14.85 13.88
C THR A 88 10.66 -15.20 14.94
N LYS A 89 11.63 -16.05 14.60
CA LYS A 89 12.78 -16.35 15.47
C LYS A 89 13.62 -15.08 15.67
N ASN A 90 13.96 -14.75 16.92
CA ASN A 90 14.70 -13.52 17.28
C ASN A 90 14.04 -12.24 16.70
N ALA A 91 12.73 -12.11 16.90
CA ALA A 91 11.91 -11.04 16.33
C ALA A 91 12.43 -9.62 16.64
N ASP A 92 13.04 -9.43 17.82
CA ASP A 92 13.65 -8.19 18.29
C ASP A 92 14.76 -7.65 17.36
N LYS A 93 15.49 -8.55 16.68
CA LYS A 93 16.54 -8.19 15.71
C LYS A 93 16.12 -8.45 14.27
N ASN A 94 15.41 -9.54 14.02
CA ASN A 94 15.06 -9.98 12.67
C ASN A 94 13.87 -9.19 12.10
N GLY A 95 12.95 -8.71 12.94
CA GLY A 95 11.85 -7.83 12.50
C GLY A 95 12.37 -6.56 11.82
N PRO A 96 13.17 -5.72 12.52
CA PRO A 96 13.72 -4.49 11.92
C PRO A 96 14.60 -4.74 10.70
N LYS A 97 15.43 -5.79 10.72
CA LYS A 97 16.25 -6.18 9.56
C LYS A 97 15.38 -6.60 8.36
N GLY A 98 14.31 -7.35 8.61
CA GLY A 98 13.34 -7.77 7.60
C GLY A 98 12.73 -6.58 6.88
N ILE A 99 12.26 -5.57 7.64
CA ILE A 99 11.70 -4.33 7.09
C ILE A 99 12.71 -3.64 6.17
N ILE A 100 13.95 -3.43 6.64
CA ILE A 100 14.99 -2.74 5.87
C ILE A 100 15.37 -3.54 4.61
N SER A 101 15.53 -4.86 4.73
CA SER A 101 15.86 -5.70 3.58
C SER A 101 14.73 -5.74 2.55
N ALA A 102 13.47 -5.78 2.99
CA ALA A 102 12.32 -5.77 2.09
C ALA A 102 12.26 -4.47 1.30
N ILE A 103 12.45 -3.32 1.96
CA ILE A 103 12.50 -2.01 1.28
C ILE A 103 13.67 -1.97 0.30
N GLY A 104 14.87 -2.41 0.70
CA GLY A 104 16.05 -2.41 -0.16
C GLY A 104 15.89 -3.26 -1.41
N VAL A 105 15.36 -4.48 -1.27
CA VAL A 105 15.07 -5.37 -2.40
C VAL A 105 14.01 -4.77 -3.32
N SER A 106 12.93 -4.20 -2.76
CA SER A 106 11.88 -3.54 -3.53
C SER A 106 12.39 -2.35 -4.35
N ILE A 107 13.35 -1.58 -3.82
CA ILE A 107 13.98 -0.49 -4.57
C ILE A 107 14.72 -1.04 -5.80
N ILE A 108 15.58 -2.05 -5.62
CA ILE A 108 16.42 -2.58 -6.72
C ILE A 108 15.56 -3.28 -7.77
N VAL A 109 14.72 -4.23 -7.33
CA VAL A 109 13.89 -5.04 -8.23
C VAL A 109 12.78 -4.19 -8.87
N GLY A 110 12.13 -3.33 -8.08
CA GLY A 110 11.10 -2.42 -8.58
C GLY A 110 11.65 -1.42 -9.58
N TRP A 111 12.85 -0.87 -9.35
CA TRP A 111 13.49 0.02 -10.32
C TRP A 111 13.84 -0.70 -11.62
N GLY A 112 14.39 -1.92 -11.55
CA GLY A 112 14.64 -2.74 -12.74
C GLY A 112 13.38 -3.06 -13.54
N TYR A 113 12.29 -3.41 -12.84
CA TYR A 113 10.98 -3.65 -13.44
C TYR A 113 10.42 -2.39 -14.12
N LEU A 114 10.46 -1.24 -13.45
CA LEU A 114 9.99 0.04 -14.00
C LEU A 114 10.79 0.43 -15.24
N LEU A 115 12.12 0.33 -15.20
CA LEU A 115 12.95 0.56 -16.38
C LEU A 115 12.54 -0.33 -17.55
N GLY A 116 12.36 -1.63 -17.29
CA GLY A 116 11.93 -2.58 -18.33
C GLY A 116 10.62 -2.17 -19.00
N ILE A 117 9.64 -1.72 -18.22
CA ILE A 117 8.37 -1.21 -18.75
C ILE A 117 8.56 0.11 -19.50
N THR A 118 9.30 1.06 -18.96
CA THR A 118 9.51 2.36 -19.59
C THR A 118 10.23 2.23 -20.94
N PHE A 119 11.14 1.26 -21.08
CA PHE A 119 11.74 0.94 -22.39
C PHE A 119 10.73 0.34 -23.38
N ALA A 120 9.65 -0.30 -22.92
CA ALA A 120 8.59 -0.83 -23.77
C ALA A 120 7.51 0.21 -24.11
N VAL A 121 7.51 1.38 -23.47
CA VAL A 121 6.60 2.50 -23.76
C VAL A 121 6.99 3.16 -25.09
N ASN A 122 6.04 3.26 -26.02
CA ASN A 122 6.29 3.83 -27.35
C ASN A 122 5.42 5.06 -27.66
N ASN A 123 4.18 5.12 -27.18
CA ASN A 123 3.26 6.23 -27.46
C ASN A 123 2.38 6.52 -26.23
N ILE A 124 2.81 7.50 -25.42
CA ILE A 124 2.10 7.85 -24.17
C ILE A 124 0.64 8.28 -24.43
N PRO A 125 0.33 9.19 -25.39
CA PRO A 125 -1.04 9.55 -25.68
C PRO A 125 -1.94 8.35 -26.02
N TYR A 126 -1.46 7.41 -26.82
CA TYR A 126 -2.23 6.21 -27.15
C TYR A 126 -2.43 5.29 -25.94
N LEU A 127 -1.40 5.13 -25.10
CA LEU A 127 -1.48 4.28 -23.90
C LEU A 127 -2.46 4.80 -22.85
N LEU A 128 -2.63 6.12 -22.77
CA LEU A 128 -3.54 6.78 -21.81
C LEU A 128 -4.95 7.02 -22.38
N SER A 129 -5.15 6.85 -23.70
CA SER A 129 -6.45 7.04 -24.33
C SER A 129 -7.48 6.01 -23.85
N THR A 130 -8.67 6.47 -23.50
CA THR A 130 -9.81 5.60 -23.15
C THR A 130 -10.35 4.79 -24.32
N ASP A 131 -9.98 5.16 -25.55
CA ASP A 131 -10.46 4.52 -26.78
C ASP A 131 -9.55 3.35 -27.22
N ASN A 132 -8.48 3.06 -26.49
CA ASN A 132 -7.60 1.93 -26.78
C ASN A 132 -8.17 0.58 -26.33
N ASP A 133 -7.52 -0.52 -26.73
CA ASP A 133 -7.97 -1.89 -26.46
C ASP A 133 -8.07 -2.17 -24.94
N ALA A 134 -7.25 -1.48 -24.12
CA ALA A 134 -7.25 -1.56 -22.67
C ALA A 134 -8.02 -0.42 -21.95
N GLY A 135 -8.83 0.38 -22.64
CA GLY A 135 -9.65 1.44 -22.01
C GLY A 135 -8.87 2.47 -21.18
N GLY A 136 -7.64 2.80 -21.55
CA GLY A 136 -6.78 3.75 -20.84
C GLY A 136 -5.91 3.15 -19.73
N TYR A 137 -5.96 1.84 -19.50
CA TYR A 137 -5.04 1.16 -18.59
C TYR A 137 -3.66 0.96 -19.23
N ALA A 138 -2.79 1.97 -19.11
CA ALA A 138 -1.50 2.04 -19.78
C ALA A 138 -0.63 0.76 -19.67
N ILE A 139 -0.51 0.15 -18.49
CA ILE A 139 0.30 -1.05 -18.30
C ILE A 139 -0.28 -2.26 -19.04
N ALA A 140 -1.61 -2.39 -19.04
CA ALA A 140 -2.30 -3.45 -19.77
C ALA A 140 -2.12 -3.28 -21.28
N GLU A 141 -2.23 -2.05 -21.77
CA GLU A 141 -2.00 -1.74 -23.18
C GLU A 141 -0.54 -2.00 -23.58
N VAL A 142 0.45 -1.61 -22.76
CA VAL A 142 1.87 -1.91 -23.03
C VAL A 142 2.10 -3.42 -23.16
N PHE A 143 1.55 -4.23 -22.25
CA PHE A 143 1.71 -5.68 -22.30
C PHE A 143 1.04 -6.27 -23.54
N TYR A 144 -0.15 -5.82 -23.86
CA TYR A 144 -0.89 -6.28 -25.04
C TYR A 144 -0.14 -5.93 -26.34
N LEU A 145 0.29 -4.68 -26.50
CA LEU A 145 1.00 -4.20 -27.69
C LEU A 145 2.37 -4.84 -27.88
N ALA A 146 3.13 -5.06 -26.80
CA ALA A 146 4.44 -5.71 -26.86
C ALA A 146 4.33 -7.09 -27.52
N PHE A 147 3.35 -7.90 -27.09
CA PHE A 147 3.11 -9.24 -27.65
C PHE A 147 2.47 -9.19 -29.04
N LYS A 148 1.50 -8.29 -29.26
CA LYS A 148 0.84 -8.10 -30.56
C LYS A 148 1.85 -7.72 -31.64
N SER A 149 2.79 -6.83 -31.34
CA SER A 149 3.82 -6.42 -32.30
C SER A 149 4.83 -7.52 -32.63
N ARG A 150 5.14 -8.43 -31.69
CA ARG A 150 6.12 -9.49 -31.89
C ARG A 150 5.54 -10.74 -32.56
N TYR A 151 4.37 -11.16 -32.10
CA TYR A 151 3.78 -12.46 -32.44
C TYR A 151 2.46 -12.36 -33.20
N GLY A 152 1.97 -11.14 -33.50
CA GLY A 152 0.68 -10.91 -34.15
C GLY A 152 -0.53 -11.15 -33.25
N SER A 153 -0.33 -11.56 -31.99
CA SER A 153 -1.39 -11.83 -31.01
C SER A 153 -1.03 -11.27 -29.64
N GLY A 154 -1.99 -10.62 -28.98
CA GLY A 154 -1.84 -10.05 -27.64
C GLY A 154 -2.07 -11.03 -26.48
N VAL A 155 -2.31 -12.32 -26.77
CA VAL A 155 -2.62 -13.35 -25.75
C VAL A 155 -1.54 -13.44 -24.68
N GLY A 156 -0.26 -13.33 -25.05
CA GLY A 156 0.83 -13.35 -24.07
C GLY A 156 0.81 -12.15 -23.11
N GLY A 157 0.35 -10.98 -23.57
CA GLY A 157 0.13 -9.81 -22.71
C GLY A 157 -0.99 -10.04 -21.71
N ILE A 158 -2.08 -10.68 -22.14
CA ILE A 158 -3.20 -11.07 -21.26
C ILE A 158 -2.75 -12.08 -20.19
N ILE A 159 -1.90 -13.06 -20.56
CA ILE A 159 -1.32 -14.01 -19.59
C ILE A 159 -0.45 -13.27 -18.57
N CYS A 160 0.35 -12.28 -19.00
CA CYS A 160 1.14 -11.44 -18.10
C CYS A 160 0.25 -10.67 -17.12
N LEU A 161 -0.89 -10.15 -17.57
CA LEU A 161 -1.89 -9.54 -16.67
C LEU A 161 -2.49 -10.54 -15.69
N GLY A 162 -2.66 -11.80 -16.10
CA GLY A 162 -3.04 -12.90 -15.20
C GLY A 162 -2.05 -13.09 -14.05
N ILE A 163 -0.74 -13.00 -14.31
CA ILE A 163 0.30 -13.07 -13.27
C ILE A 163 0.12 -11.93 -12.24
N VAL A 164 -0.12 -10.71 -12.73
CA VAL A 164 -0.38 -9.53 -11.89
C VAL A 164 -1.68 -9.70 -11.09
N ALA A 165 -2.74 -10.21 -11.71
CA ALA A 165 -4.03 -10.42 -11.05
C ALA A 165 -3.92 -11.41 -9.89
N VAL A 166 -3.20 -12.52 -10.07
CA VAL A 166 -2.94 -13.49 -9.00
C VAL A 166 -2.07 -12.87 -7.88
N ALA A 167 -1.09 -12.04 -8.23
CA ALA A 167 -0.28 -11.32 -7.25
C ALA A 167 -1.13 -10.37 -6.38
N ILE A 168 -2.04 -9.60 -7.01
CA ILE A 168 -2.99 -8.71 -6.31
C ILE A 168 -3.93 -9.50 -5.40
N PHE A 169 -4.43 -10.66 -5.86
CA PHE A 169 -5.27 -11.54 -5.05
C PHE A 169 -4.56 -11.98 -3.76
N PHE A 170 -3.30 -12.41 -3.87
CA PHE A 170 -2.48 -12.76 -2.72
C PHE A 170 -2.21 -11.57 -1.79
N CYS A 171 -1.97 -10.38 -2.34
CA CYS A 171 -1.84 -9.16 -1.56
C CYS A 171 -3.11 -8.87 -0.74
N GLY A 172 -4.29 -9.01 -1.33
CA GLY A 172 -5.57 -8.87 -0.63
C GLY A 172 -5.76 -9.90 0.48
N MET A 173 -5.36 -11.16 0.23
CA MET A 173 -5.37 -12.21 1.24
C MET A 173 -4.51 -11.84 2.45
N SER A 174 -3.25 -11.45 2.23
CA SER A 174 -2.32 -11.03 3.28
C SER A 174 -2.82 -9.81 4.04
N SER A 175 -3.40 -8.82 3.34
CA SER A 175 -3.95 -7.60 3.94
C SER A 175 -5.10 -7.91 4.91
N VAL A 176 -6.04 -8.76 4.52
CA VAL A 176 -7.16 -9.16 5.40
C VAL A 176 -6.67 -9.97 6.59
N THR A 177 -5.62 -10.79 6.43
CA THR A 177 -5.00 -11.54 7.53
C THR A 177 -4.32 -10.60 8.53
N SER A 178 -3.58 -9.58 8.06
CA SER A 178 -2.97 -8.59 8.94
C SER A 178 -4.03 -7.77 9.67
N ASN A 179 -5.07 -7.32 8.97
CA ASN A 179 -6.15 -6.53 9.56
C ASN A 179 -6.93 -7.30 10.63
N SER A 180 -7.23 -8.58 10.40
CA SER A 180 -7.97 -9.38 11.38
C SER A 180 -7.17 -9.64 12.66
N ARG A 181 -5.84 -9.82 12.56
CA ARG A 181 -4.94 -9.94 13.73
C ARG A 181 -4.86 -8.65 14.52
N MET A 182 -4.74 -7.51 13.84
CA MET A 182 -4.78 -6.20 14.49
C MET A 182 -6.13 -5.98 15.19
N ALA A 183 -7.23 -6.25 14.50
CA ALA A 183 -8.57 -6.15 15.07
C ALA A 183 -8.73 -7.05 16.32
N TYR A 184 -8.25 -8.28 16.26
CA TYR A 184 -8.23 -9.19 17.40
C TYR A 184 -7.45 -8.59 18.59
N ALA A 185 -6.21 -8.13 18.37
CA ALA A 185 -5.38 -7.54 19.42
C ALA A 185 -6.03 -6.31 20.08
N PHE A 186 -6.57 -5.38 19.28
CA PHE A 186 -7.29 -4.22 19.82
C PHE A 186 -8.55 -4.61 20.59
N SER A 187 -9.28 -5.63 20.12
CA SER A 187 -10.47 -6.12 20.83
C SER A 187 -10.13 -6.82 22.14
N ARG A 188 -9.02 -7.54 22.22
CA ARG A 188 -8.50 -8.15 23.45
C ARG A 188 -8.20 -7.08 24.50
N ASP A 189 -7.66 -5.95 24.08
CA ASP A 189 -7.35 -4.82 24.95
C ASP A 189 -8.59 -3.94 25.28
N GLY A 190 -9.79 -4.40 24.90
CA GLY A 190 -11.05 -3.69 25.15
C GLY A 190 -11.23 -2.42 24.33
N ALA A 191 -10.37 -2.14 23.37
CA ALA A 191 -10.32 -0.89 22.62
C ALA A 191 -11.40 -0.75 21.53
N MET A 192 -12.17 -1.81 21.26
CA MET A 192 -13.22 -1.82 20.24
C MET A 192 -14.63 -1.99 20.84
N PRO A 193 -15.65 -1.35 20.23
CA PRO A 193 -17.04 -1.61 20.59
C PRO A 193 -17.36 -3.09 20.33
N LEU A 194 -18.12 -3.74 21.21
CA LEU A 194 -18.40 -5.17 21.16
C LEU A 194 -17.13 -6.04 21.17
N SER A 195 -16.06 -5.59 21.86
CA SER A 195 -14.80 -6.33 22.05
C SER A 195 -15.00 -7.81 22.42
N SER A 196 -16.04 -8.12 23.20
CA SER A 196 -16.43 -9.49 23.58
C SER A 196 -16.75 -10.42 22.39
N LEU A 197 -17.13 -9.88 21.24
CA LEU A 197 -17.42 -10.63 20.01
C LEU A 197 -16.16 -10.83 19.16
N TRP A 198 -15.34 -9.80 19.04
CA TRP A 198 -14.20 -9.77 18.10
C TRP A 198 -12.95 -10.50 18.63
N HIS A 199 -12.78 -10.55 19.95
CA HIS A 199 -11.65 -11.27 20.57
C HIS A 199 -11.87 -12.80 20.62
N LYS A 200 -13.02 -13.32 20.16
CA LYS A 200 -13.26 -14.77 20.15
C LYS A 200 -12.45 -15.44 19.05
N VAL A 201 -11.65 -16.42 19.46
CA VAL A 201 -10.83 -17.24 18.58
C VAL A 201 -11.46 -18.62 18.42
N ASN A 202 -11.37 -19.21 17.22
CA ASN A 202 -11.86 -20.56 16.97
C ASN A 202 -10.86 -21.63 17.49
N LYS A 203 -11.22 -22.93 17.34
CA LYS A 203 -10.35 -24.06 17.71
C LYS A 203 -9.00 -24.13 16.95
N GLN A 204 -8.84 -23.35 15.89
CA GLN A 204 -7.65 -23.31 15.03
C GLN A 204 -6.84 -22.03 15.27
N GLU A 205 -7.09 -21.33 16.38
CA GLU A 205 -6.40 -20.09 16.77
C GLU A 205 -6.62 -18.91 15.80
N VAL A 206 -7.71 -18.94 15.02
CA VAL A 206 -8.07 -17.88 14.07
C VAL A 206 -9.25 -17.04 14.59
N PRO A 207 -9.15 -15.69 14.61
CA PRO A 207 -10.23 -14.79 15.02
C PRO A 207 -11.28 -14.64 13.90
N LEU A 208 -12.14 -15.65 13.74
CA LEU A 208 -13.08 -15.75 12.62
C LEU A 208 -14.01 -14.54 12.50
N ASN A 209 -14.50 -14.02 13.63
CA ASN A 209 -15.39 -12.85 13.66
C ASN A 209 -14.68 -11.59 13.14
N ALA A 210 -13.42 -11.39 13.51
CA ALA A 210 -12.61 -10.27 13.03
C ALA A 210 -12.29 -10.39 11.54
N VAL A 211 -12.08 -11.60 11.02
CA VAL A 211 -11.89 -11.87 9.59
C VAL A 211 -13.14 -11.49 8.79
N TRP A 212 -14.33 -11.92 9.22
CA TRP A 212 -15.57 -11.58 8.53
C TRP A 212 -15.93 -10.11 8.65
N LEU A 213 -15.68 -9.47 9.80
CA LEU A 213 -15.83 -8.02 9.94
C LEU A 213 -14.94 -7.28 8.93
N SER A 214 -13.67 -7.67 8.83
CA SER A 214 -12.73 -7.10 7.88
C SER A 214 -13.19 -7.28 6.44
N ALA A 215 -13.62 -8.50 6.08
CA ALA A 215 -14.11 -8.80 4.74
C ALA A 215 -15.40 -8.02 4.39
N PHE A 216 -16.32 -7.89 5.36
CA PHE A 216 -17.58 -7.16 5.17
C PHE A 216 -17.33 -5.67 5.00
N ILE A 217 -16.50 -5.05 5.84
CA ILE A 217 -16.15 -3.63 5.69
C ILE A 217 -15.45 -3.38 4.36
N SER A 218 -14.47 -4.22 4.00
CA SER A 218 -13.79 -4.12 2.70
C SER A 218 -14.75 -4.29 1.52
N PHE A 219 -15.75 -5.17 1.63
CA PHE A 219 -16.79 -5.33 0.62
C PHE A 219 -17.68 -4.09 0.50
N CYS A 220 -18.12 -3.50 1.62
CA CYS A 220 -18.87 -2.25 1.62
C CYS A 220 -18.06 -1.09 1.02
N MET A 221 -16.77 -1.01 1.34
CA MET A 221 -15.85 -0.03 0.74
C MET A 221 -15.62 -0.31 -0.75
N ALA A 222 -15.63 -1.56 -1.19
CA ALA A 222 -15.53 -1.89 -2.61
C ALA A 222 -16.80 -1.50 -3.37
N LEU A 223 -17.99 -1.61 -2.77
CA LEU A 223 -19.26 -1.22 -3.41
C LEU A 223 -19.30 0.25 -3.83
N THR A 224 -18.58 1.14 -3.14
CA THR A 224 -18.54 2.56 -3.54
C THR A 224 -17.88 2.76 -4.91
N SER A 225 -17.04 1.82 -5.35
CA SER A 225 -16.46 1.84 -6.71
C SER A 225 -17.49 1.68 -7.82
N LEU A 226 -18.64 1.05 -7.53
CA LEU A 226 -19.71 0.84 -8.51
C LEU A 226 -20.44 2.15 -8.86
N GLY A 227 -20.41 3.12 -7.94
CA GLY A 227 -21.09 4.40 -8.11
C GLY A 227 -20.23 5.47 -8.79
N SER A 228 -18.92 5.54 -8.48
CA SER A 228 -18.02 6.54 -9.05
C SER A 228 -16.55 6.15 -8.93
N LEU A 229 -15.79 6.34 -10.01
CA LEU A 229 -14.34 6.19 -10.02
C LEU A 229 -13.65 7.20 -9.07
N VAL A 230 -14.23 8.39 -8.92
CA VAL A 230 -13.74 9.43 -8.00
C VAL A 230 -13.83 8.95 -6.55
N ALA A 231 -14.96 8.33 -6.19
CA ALA A 231 -15.15 7.77 -4.86
C ALA A 231 -14.13 6.66 -4.60
N PHE A 232 -13.87 5.79 -5.57
CA PHE A 232 -12.84 4.76 -5.45
C PHE A 232 -11.43 5.35 -5.24
N GLN A 233 -11.02 6.32 -6.05
CA GLN A 233 -9.71 6.97 -5.91
C GLN A 233 -9.54 7.72 -4.59
N ALA A 234 -10.62 8.37 -4.12
CA ALA A 234 -10.65 8.99 -2.80
C ALA A 234 -10.42 7.96 -1.69
N MET A 235 -11.10 6.81 -1.76
CA MET A 235 -10.95 5.71 -0.80
C MET A 235 -9.55 5.13 -0.76
N VAL A 236 -8.94 4.89 -1.93
CA VAL A 236 -7.55 4.45 -2.05
C VAL A 236 -6.61 5.46 -1.37
N SER A 237 -6.78 6.75 -1.67
CA SER A 237 -5.96 7.82 -1.10
C SER A 237 -6.11 7.94 0.42
N ILE A 238 -7.34 7.80 0.95
CA ILE A 238 -7.59 7.79 2.40
C ILE A 238 -6.90 6.60 3.06
N ALA A 239 -6.98 5.41 2.47
CA ALA A 239 -6.32 4.22 3.01
C ALA A 239 -4.80 4.42 3.07
N THR A 240 -4.20 5.01 2.03
CA THR A 240 -2.76 5.31 1.99
C THR A 240 -2.35 6.36 3.02
N ILE A 241 -3.01 7.52 3.04
CA ILE A 241 -2.67 8.61 3.96
C ILE A 241 -2.92 8.21 5.41
N GLY A 242 -4.07 7.57 5.68
CA GLY A 242 -4.43 7.12 7.02
C GLY A 242 -3.38 6.17 7.61
N LEU A 243 -2.88 5.24 6.79
CA LEU A 243 -1.80 4.34 7.17
C LEU A 243 -0.50 5.10 7.49
N TYR A 244 -0.10 6.04 6.64
CA TYR A 244 1.13 6.80 6.87
C TYR A 244 1.04 7.74 8.08
N ILE A 245 -0.11 8.39 8.31
CA ILE A 245 -0.34 9.18 9.51
C ILE A 245 -0.24 8.28 10.75
N ALA A 246 -0.84 7.08 10.71
CA ALA A 246 -0.74 6.11 11.80
C ALA A 246 0.71 5.70 12.09
N TYR A 247 1.58 5.58 11.07
CA TYR A 247 3.02 5.35 11.26
C TYR A 247 3.77 6.56 11.80
N ALA A 248 3.42 7.77 11.33
CA ALA A 248 4.09 8.99 11.75
C ALA A 248 3.80 9.37 13.19
N LEU A 249 2.62 9.05 13.72
CA LEU A 249 2.21 9.41 15.08
C LEU A 249 3.15 8.83 16.17
N PRO A 250 3.44 7.52 16.23
CA PRO A 250 4.42 6.98 17.18
C PRO A 250 5.83 7.55 16.98
N ILE A 251 6.25 7.79 15.74
CA ILE A 251 7.56 8.39 15.43
C ILE A 251 7.62 9.82 15.97
N PHE A 252 6.56 10.60 15.75
CA PHE A 252 6.42 11.97 16.23
C PHE A 252 6.49 12.03 17.76
N PHE A 253 5.72 11.18 18.46
CA PHE A 253 5.77 11.11 19.92
C PHE A 253 7.13 10.64 20.45
N ARG A 254 7.82 9.75 19.73
CA ARG A 254 9.18 9.33 20.07
C ARG A 254 10.19 10.48 19.97
N VAL A 255 10.13 11.31 18.92
CA VAL A 255 11.09 12.42 18.73
C VAL A 255 10.78 13.65 19.59
N THR A 256 9.53 13.79 20.07
CA THR A 256 9.06 14.92 20.88
C THR A 256 8.98 14.58 22.37
N LEU A 257 7.95 13.83 22.78
CA LEU A 257 7.58 13.59 24.18
C LEU A 257 8.44 12.51 24.84
N ALA A 258 8.67 11.39 24.16
CA ALA A 258 9.36 10.23 24.74
C ALA A 258 10.88 10.25 24.53
N ARG A 259 11.46 11.37 24.08
CA ARG A 259 12.89 11.47 23.73
C ARG A 259 13.83 11.02 24.85
N LYS A 260 13.47 11.32 26.10
CA LYS A 260 14.29 11.00 27.29
C LYS A 260 13.91 9.68 27.95
N THR A 261 12.71 9.18 27.71
CA THR A 261 12.14 7.99 28.38
C THR A 261 12.23 6.73 27.51
N PHE A 262 12.51 6.88 26.22
CA PHE A 262 12.58 5.77 25.28
C PHE A 262 13.79 4.86 25.59
N VAL A 263 13.51 3.59 25.89
CA VAL A 263 14.52 2.55 26.07
C VAL A 263 14.84 1.91 24.71
N PRO A 264 16.09 1.99 24.21
CA PRO A 264 16.45 1.39 22.94
C PRO A 264 16.38 -0.15 22.98
N GLY A 265 15.78 -0.74 21.96
CA GLY A 265 15.81 -2.19 21.76
C GLY A 265 17.16 -2.70 21.22
N PRO A 266 17.29 -4.03 21.08
CA PRO A 266 18.50 -4.70 20.57
C PRO A 266 18.93 -4.23 19.18
N PHE A 267 17.97 -3.76 18.37
CA PHE A 267 18.21 -3.00 17.15
C PHE A 267 17.95 -1.51 17.41
N ASN A 268 18.96 -0.67 17.20
CA ASN A 268 18.82 0.78 17.32
C ASN A 268 19.67 1.51 16.28
N LEU A 269 19.19 2.68 15.86
CA LEU A 269 19.88 3.58 14.92
C LEU A 269 20.78 4.60 15.65
N GLY A 270 20.96 4.45 16.96
CA GLY A 270 21.64 5.41 17.82
C GLY A 270 21.19 6.86 17.59
N ARG A 271 22.16 7.76 17.44
CA ARG A 271 21.95 9.21 17.19
C ARG A 271 21.20 9.52 15.89
N TYR A 272 21.29 8.66 14.87
CA TYR A 272 20.60 8.86 13.60
C TYR A 272 19.09 8.63 13.72
N GLY A 273 18.62 7.93 14.76
CA GLY A 273 17.20 7.70 14.98
C GLY A 273 16.39 9.00 15.14
N MET A 274 16.98 10.05 15.73
CA MET A 274 16.32 11.36 15.87
C MET A 274 16.17 12.09 14.53
N VAL A 275 17.24 12.09 13.73
CA VAL A 275 17.23 12.74 12.41
C VAL A 275 16.25 12.03 11.49
N MET A 276 16.33 10.70 11.42
CA MET A 276 15.42 9.88 10.61
C MET A 276 13.96 10.01 11.07
N GLY A 277 13.72 10.15 12.38
CA GLY A 277 12.37 10.39 12.89
C GLY A 277 11.77 11.72 12.42
N TRP A 278 12.53 12.82 12.45
CA TRP A 278 12.06 14.10 11.92
C TRP A 278 11.88 14.07 10.40
N VAL A 279 12.80 13.46 9.67
CA VAL A 279 12.68 13.28 8.21
C VAL A 279 11.41 12.49 7.88
N ALA A 280 11.12 11.40 8.61
CA ALA A 280 9.91 10.61 8.40
C ALA A 280 8.63 11.41 8.67
N VAL A 281 8.57 12.17 9.78
CA VAL A 281 7.40 13.01 10.10
C VAL A 281 7.18 14.10 9.05
N LEU A 282 8.24 14.81 8.66
CA LEU A 282 8.16 15.86 7.63
C LEU A 282 7.77 15.30 6.27
N TRP A 283 8.29 14.12 5.91
CA TRP A 283 7.90 13.42 4.69
C TRP A 283 6.42 13.03 4.71
N VAL A 284 5.93 12.45 5.81
CA VAL A 284 4.51 12.09 5.95
C VAL A 284 3.61 13.33 5.92
N ALA A 285 4.02 14.43 6.53
CA ALA A 285 3.30 15.70 6.42
C ALA A 285 3.25 16.21 4.98
N THR A 286 4.37 16.12 4.26
CA THR A 286 4.48 16.52 2.85
C THR A 286 3.54 15.68 1.99
N ILE A 287 3.61 14.36 2.02
CA ILE A 287 2.74 13.50 1.21
C ILE A 287 1.26 13.69 1.57
N THR A 288 0.91 13.95 2.84
CA THR A 288 -0.47 14.20 3.26
C THR A 288 -1.05 15.42 2.55
N VAL A 289 -0.25 16.49 2.43
CA VAL A 289 -0.61 17.67 1.64
C VAL A 289 -0.71 17.31 0.16
N LEU A 290 0.27 16.58 -0.39
CA LEU A 290 0.29 16.26 -1.82
C LEU A 290 -0.88 15.39 -2.27
N PHE A 291 -1.23 14.36 -1.49
CA PHE A 291 -2.43 13.54 -1.74
C PHE A 291 -3.74 14.32 -1.55
N SER A 292 -3.69 15.49 -0.91
CA SER A 292 -4.84 16.39 -0.74
C SER A 292 -5.00 17.37 -1.91
N LEU A 293 -4.00 17.47 -2.80
CA LEU A 293 -4.03 18.40 -3.92
C LEU A 293 -4.90 17.88 -5.10
N PRO A 294 -5.47 18.78 -5.92
CA PRO A 294 -6.23 18.40 -7.11
C PRO A 294 -5.37 17.65 -8.14
N VAL A 295 -5.89 16.54 -8.67
CA VAL A 295 -5.21 15.73 -9.70
C VAL A 295 -5.67 16.05 -11.12
N ALA A 296 -6.70 16.87 -11.28
CA ALA A 296 -7.19 17.33 -12.58
C ALA A 296 -7.83 18.73 -12.48
N TYR A 297 -7.81 19.47 -13.58
CA TYR A 297 -8.44 20.76 -13.79
C TYR A 297 -9.26 20.76 -15.09
N PRO A 298 -10.43 21.41 -15.12
CA PRO A 298 -11.04 22.20 -14.06
C PRO A 298 -11.61 21.34 -12.91
N ILE A 299 -11.66 21.91 -11.70
CA ILE A 299 -12.22 21.24 -10.52
C ILE A 299 -13.75 21.27 -10.61
N THR A 300 -14.35 20.10 -10.82
CA THR A 300 -15.79 19.86 -10.85
C THR A 300 -16.14 18.83 -9.78
N LYS A 301 -17.43 18.51 -9.61
CA LYS A 301 -17.87 17.47 -8.67
C LYS A 301 -17.26 16.10 -8.99
N ASP A 302 -16.96 15.86 -10.25
CA ASP A 302 -16.44 14.60 -10.80
C ASP A 302 -14.90 14.59 -10.91
N THR A 303 -14.22 15.68 -10.57
CA THR A 303 -12.74 15.76 -10.58
C THR A 303 -12.16 16.23 -9.25
N LEU A 304 -13.01 16.67 -8.31
CA LEU A 304 -12.60 17.08 -6.98
C LEU A 304 -11.96 15.91 -6.23
N ASN A 305 -10.78 16.17 -5.67
CA ASN A 305 -10.16 15.26 -4.74
C ASN A 305 -10.86 15.34 -3.37
N TYR A 306 -11.66 14.33 -3.02
CA TYR A 306 -12.40 14.26 -1.76
C TYR A 306 -11.57 13.78 -0.56
N THR A 307 -10.31 13.40 -0.78
CA THR A 307 -9.41 12.91 0.26
C THR A 307 -9.24 13.86 1.45
N PRO A 308 -9.05 15.19 1.29
CA PRO A 308 -8.90 16.10 2.44
C PRO A 308 -10.14 16.12 3.33
N VAL A 309 -11.33 16.08 2.70
CA VAL A 309 -12.62 16.07 3.42
C VAL A 309 -12.76 14.81 4.25
N ALA A 310 -12.43 13.66 3.66
CA ALA A 310 -12.54 12.38 4.35
C ALA A 310 -11.48 12.21 5.45
N VAL A 311 -10.22 12.60 5.21
CA VAL A 311 -9.16 12.57 6.22
C VAL A 311 -9.50 13.52 7.37
N GLY A 312 -9.94 14.74 7.08
CA GLY A 312 -10.40 15.70 8.08
C GLY A 312 -11.57 15.17 8.89
N GLY A 313 -12.58 14.59 8.23
CA GLY A 313 -13.74 13.98 8.87
C GLY A 313 -13.36 12.81 9.79
N LEU A 314 -12.47 11.93 9.34
CA LEU A 314 -11.96 10.83 10.16
C LEU A 314 -11.19 11.35 11.37
N PHE A 315 -10.30 12.34 11.18
CA PHE A 315 -9.55 12.94 12.27
C PHE A 315 -10.47 13.55 13.33
N ILE A 316 -11.49 14.31 12.91
CA ILE A 316 -12.50 14.87 13.79
C ILE A 316 -13.23 13.76 14.55
N LEU A 317 -13.64 12.69 13.87
CA LEU A 317 -14.33 11.56 14.48
C LEU A 317 -13.46 10.87 15.54
N THR A 318 -12.21 10.57 15.22
CA THR A 318 -11.27 9.91 16.14
C THR A 318 -10.96 10.77 17.36
N VAL A 319 -10.66 12.06 17.16
CA VAL A 319 -10.38 13.00 18.26
C VAL A 319 -11.62 13.21 19.12
N SER A 320 -12.80 13.36 18.51
CA SER A 320 -14.05 13.51 19.25
C SER A 320 -14.36 12.25 20.07
N SER A 321 -14.19 11.06 19.48
CA SER A 321 -14.35 9.78 20.20
C SER A 321 -13.39 9.66 21.38
N TRP A 322 -12.14 10.10 21.20
CA TRP A 322 -11.15 10.12 22.28
C TRP A 322 -11.54 11.07 23.43
N ILE A 323 -11.92 12.31 23.10
CA ILE A 323 -12.28 13.34 24.10
C ILE A 323 -13.57 12.99 24.83
N LEU A 324 -14.58 12.49 24.11
CA LEU A 324 -15.92 12.24 24.67
C LEU A 324 -16.00 10.92 25.43
N SER A 325 -15.21 9.91 25.05
CA SER A 325 -15.34 8.56 25.59
C SER A 325 -14.00 7.93 25.95
N ALA A 326 -13.13 7.67 24.97
CA ALA A 326 -12.02 6.73 25.15
C ALA A 326 -11.02 7.13 26.24
N ARG A 327 -10.76 8.43 26.43
CA ARG A 327 -9.84 8.91 27.48
C ARG A 327 -10.27 8.57 28.90
N HIS A 328 -11.55 8.25 29.13
CA HIS A 328 -12.09 7.97 30.46
C HIS A 328 -12.01 6.49 30.84
N TRP A 329 -11.91 5.58 29.87
CA TRP A 329 -11.95 4.13 30.12
C TRP A 329 -10.76 3.36 29.54
N PHE A 330 -10.08 3.88 28.51
CA PHE A 330 -8.95 3.18 27.88
C PHE A 330 -7.69 3.32 28.72
N ARG A 331 -7.18 2.20 29.24
CA ARG A 331 -6.00 2.15 30.14
C ARG A 331 -4.69 1.77 29.44
N GLY A 332 -4.72 1.60 28.12
CA GLY A 332 -3.56 1.16 27.33
C GLY A 332 -3.49 -0.38 27.17
N PRO A 333 -2.46 -0.88 26.45
CA PRO A 333 -2.29 -2.29 26.18
C PRO A 333 -1.98 -3.07 27.47
N ILE A 334 -2.59 -4.25 27.61
CA ILE A 334 -2.40 -5.12 28.78
C ILE A 334 -1.07 -5.85 28.61
N THR A 335 -0.13 -5.64 29.54
CA THR A 335 1.15 -6.36 29.56
C THR A 335 0.94 -7.81 29.98
N ASN A 336 1.29 -8.75 29.09
CA ASN A 336 1.25 -10.19 29.34
C ASN A 336 2.62 -10.78 29.76
N ILE A 337 3.58 -9.91 30.11
CA ILE A 337 4.88 -10.33 30.60
C ILE A 337 4.88 -9.98 32.09
N ASP A 338 4.86 -11.00 32.94
CA ASP A 338 5.10 -10.82 34.36
C ASP A 338 6.52 -10.23 34.51
N THR A 339 6.60 -8.96 34.91
CA THR A 339 7.86 -8.29 35.26
C THR A 339 8.44 -8.83 36.54
#